data_AF-A0AAW1HE84-F1
#
_entry.id   AF-A0AAW1HE84-F1
#
_cell.length_a   1.000
_cell.length_b   1.000
_cell.length_c   1.000
_cell.angle_alpha   90.00
_cell.angle_beta   90.00
_cell.angle_gamma   90.00
#
_symmetry.space_group_name_H-M   'P 1'
#
loop_
_entity.id
_entity.type
_entity.pdbx_description
1 polymer ?
#
loop_
_entity_poly.entity_id
_entity_poly.type
_entity_poly.pdbx_seq_one_letter_code
_entity_poly.pdbx_strand_id
1 'polypeptide(L)'
;MEWSQPETRGDYLAPRAGHSSVTVNGNWYIIGGGDNKSGACETLVLDMTKLVWSAVATVNPRDPLASEGISICSALIHGDIFLIAFGGYSGRYNNEVFVMRPKLKDSIRPKIYQSPAAAAAAASVSAAYSLSSGKQLETIKVEQTDTDGQKGMLESSLTEVRAENSMLKGKIDDTNSTHVELAKELESVQGQLIAERSRCFSLEAQIVRFQGMLEHLPAVETELKSLREQKSSFEQAVEEHDTRVQRQASGGVWQWFSGE
;
A
#
# COMPACT_ATOMS: atom_id res chain seq x y z
N MET A 1 -12.62 -0.29 18.08
CA MET A 1 -11.87 -1.44 17.55
C MET A 1 -12.88 -2.50 17.19
N GLU A 2 -12.94 -2.92 15.93
CA GLU A 2 -13.83 -3.96 15.43
C GLU A 2 -13.05 -4.95 14.58
N TRP A 3 -13.47 -6.21 14.60
CA TRP A 3 -12.92 -7.24 13.72
C TRP A 3 -13.66 -7.22 12.39
N SER A 4 -12.93 -7.39 11.29
CA SER A 4 -13.49 -7.53 9.94
C SER A 4 -12.80 -8.67 9.19
N GLN A 5 -13.49 -9.21 8.19
CA GLN A 5 -12.97 -10.24 7.30
C GLN A 5 -12.84 -9.65 5.88
N PRO A 6 -11.67 -9.12 5.50
CA PRO A 6 -11.49 -8.57 4.17
C PRO A 6 -11.47 -9.66 3.10
N GLU A 7 -11.99 -9.35 1.92
CA GLU A 7 -11.84 -10.21 0.75
C GLU A 7 -10.37 -10.19 0.30
N THR A 8 -9.78 -11.37 0.10
CA THR A 8 -8.40 -11.51 -0.38
C THR A 8 -8.39 -12.23 -1.72
N ARG A 9 -7.34 -12.00 -2.50
CA ARG A 9 -7.16 -12.57 -3.85
C ARG A 9 -5.78 -13.22 -3.97
N GLY A 10 -5.52 -13.93 -5.07
CA GLY A 10 -4.21 -14.51 -5.37
C GLY A 10 -4.17 -16.02 -5.18
N ASP A 11 -3.00 -16.54 -4.81
CA ASP A 11 -2.76 -17.99 -4.70
C ASP A 11 -3.68 -18.63 -3.65
N TYR A 12 -4.17 -19.83 -3.93
CA TYR A 12 -4.94 -20.62 -2.97
C TYR A 12 -4.05 -21.04 -1.81
N LEU A 13 -4.49 -20.77 -0.58
CA LEU A 13 -3.73 -21.07 0.63
C LEU A 13 -4.38 -22.20 1.41
N ALA A 14 -3.62 -23.27 1.63
CA ALA A 14 -4.03 -24.33 2.53
C ALA A 14 -4.11 -23.80 3.98
N PRO A 15 -5.18 -24.11 4.73
CA PRO A 15 -5.26 -23.85 6.16
C PRO A 15 -4.05 -24.45 6.89
N ARG A 16 -3.47 -23.69 7.83
CA ARG A 16 -2.26 -24.10 8.57
C ARG A 16 -2.25 -23.57 10.00
N ALA A 17 -1.74 -24.38 10.93
CA ALA A 17 -1.49 -24.01 12.33
C ALA A 17 0.01 -24.07 12.65
N GLY A 18 0.44 -23.45 13.75
CA GLY A 18 1.85 -23.46 14.16
C GLY A 18 2.80 -22.70 13.22
N HIS A 19 2.27 -21.85 12.34
CA HIS A 19 3.08 -21.01 11.46
C HIS A 19 3.71 -19.84 12.23
N SER A 20 4.76 -19.27 11.66
CA SER A 20 5.36 -18.02 12.12
C SER A 20 5.12 -16.92 11.10
N SER A 21 5.11 -15.66 11.53
CA SER A 21 4.92 -14.56 10.60
C SER A 21 5.64 -13.28 11.00
N VAL A 22 5.95 -12.44 10.02
CA VAL A 22 6.60 -11.14 10.21
C VAL A 22 6.11 -10.14 9.17
N THR A 23 5.91 -8.89 9.58
CA THR A 23 5.53 -7.80 8.68
C THR A 23 6.75 -6.97 8.32
N VAL A 24 6.94 -6.74 7.01
CA VAL A 24 8.05 -5.94 6.48
C VAL A 24 7.55 -5.17 5.26
N ASN A 25 7.77 -3.85 5.23
CA ASN A 25 7.48 -2.97 4.09
C ASN A 25 6.06 -3.13 3.51
N GLY A 26 5.03 -3.16 4.38
CA GLY A 26 3.63 -3.31 3.94
C GLY A 26 3.24 -4.71 3.48
N ASN A 27 4.15 -5.68 3.58
CA ASN A 27 3.90 -7.09 3.28
C ASN A 27 3.90 -7.93 4.55
N TRP A 28 3.03 -8.93 4.61
CA TRP A 28 2.98 -9.90 5.71
C TRP A 28 3.47 -11.26 5.23
N TYR A 29 4.62 -11.69 5.76
CA TYR A 29 5.26 -12.96 5.42
C TYR A 29 4.85 -14.04 6.41
N ILE A 30 4.48 -15.22 5.91
CA ILE A 30 4.11 -16.39 6.71
C ILE A 30 4.99 -17.57 6.30
N ILE A 31 5.60 -18.25 7.27
CA ILE A 31 6.47 -19.40 7.05
C ILE A 31 6.05 -20.61 7.90
N GLY A 32 6.23 -21.80 7.33
CA GLY A 32 5.96 -23.07 7.99
C GLY A 32 4.50 -23.25 8.37
N GLY A 33 4.30 -23.94 9.50
CA GLY A 33 3.02 -24.45 9.95
C GLY A 33 2.67 -25.79 9.29
N GLY A 34 1.49 -26.31 9.61
CA GLY A 34 1.03 -27.60 9.10
C GLY A 34 -0.47 -27.78 9.21
N ASP A 35 -0.98 -28.82 8.55
CA ASP A 35 -2.40 -29.18 8.46
C ASP A 35 -2.73 -30.50 9.19
N ASN A 36 -1.91 -30.87 10.19
CA ASN A 36 -1.88 -32.17 10.87
C ASN A 36 -1.47 -33.37 10.00
N LYS A 37 -1.20 -33.20 8.70
CA LYS A 37 -0.72 -34.26 7.80
C LYS A 37 0.70 -33.98 7.33
N SER A 38 0.98 -32.73 6.98
CA SER A 38 2.27 -32.30 6.46
C SER A 38 2.58 -30.87 6.88
N GLY A 39 3.88 -30.58 6.98
CA GLY A 39 4.36 -29.21 7.12
C GLY A 39 4.19 -28.45 5.80
N ALA A 40 3.84 -27.18 5.89
CA ALA A 40 3.63 -26.33 4.74
C ALA A 40 4.97 -25.96 4.10
N CYS A 41 5.07 -26.19 2.79
CA CYS A 41 6.31 -26.01 2.04
C CYS A 41 6.47 -24.60 1.50
N GLU A 42 5.39 -23.82 1.41
CA GLU A 42 5.43 -22.47 0.86
C GLU A 42 5.67 -21.43 1.95
N THR A 43 6.57 -20.50 1.65
CA THR A 43 6.60 -19.18 2.29
C THR A 43 5.65 -18.26 1.55
N LEU A 44 4.66 -17.74 2.27
CA LEU A 44 3.59 -16.92 1.73
C LEU A 44 3.86 -15.45 2.02
N VAL A 45 3.36 -14.58 1.16
CA VAL A 45 3.30 -13.14 1.40
C VAL A 45 1.92 -12.59 1.06
N LEU A 46 1.35 -11.79 1.95
CA LEU A 46 0.20 -10.92 1.67
C LEU A 46 0.70 -9.50 1.44
N ASP A 47 0.42 -8.95 0.26
CA ASP A 47 0.48 -7.50 0.06
C ASP A 47 -0.67 -6.88 0.85
N MET A 48 -0.39 -6.22 1.98
CA MET A 48 -1.43 -5.70 2.87
C MET A 48 -2.14 -4.47 2.29
N THR A 49 -1.60 -3.84 1.24
CA THR A 49 -2.27 -2.74 0.54
C THR A 49 -3.27 -3.29 -0.49
N LYS A 50 -2.88 -4.32 -1.24
CA LYS A 50 -3.74 -4.90 -2.30
C LYS A 50 -4.59 -6.08 -1.84
N LEU A 51 -4.30 -6.64 -0.67
CA LEU A 51 -4.89 -7.87 -0.14
C LEU A 51 -4.73 -9.06 -1.10
N VAL A 52 -3.55 -9.15 -1.73
CA VAL A 52 -3.21 -10.21 -2.68
C VAL A 52 -2.14 -11.11 -2.09
N TRP A 53 -2.45 -12.41 -2.03
CA TRP A 53 -1.54 -13.47 -1.63
C TRP A 53 -0.64 -13.91 -2.77
N SER A 54 0.61 -14.24 -2.44
CA SER A 54 1.51 -14.95 -3.34
C SER A 54 2.48 -15.86 -2.59
N ALA A 55 2.87 -16.97 -3.20
CA ALA A 55 3.99 -17.79 -2.73
C ALA A 55 5.32 -17.19 -3.23
N VAL A 56 6.27 -16.93 -2.30
CA VAL A 56 7.58 -16.32 -2.62
C VAL A 56 8.73 -17.30 -2.59
N ALA A 57 8.57 -18.42 -1.90
CA ALA A 57 9.53 -19.51 -1.87
C ALA A 57 8.80 -20.83 -1.60
N THR A 58 9.36 -21.92 -2.12
CA THR A 58 8.88 -23.27 -1.88
C THR A 58 10.07 -24.15 -1.53
N VAL A 59 9.96 -24.89 -0.43
CA VAL A 59 10.97 -25.86 0.00
C VAL A 59 10.50 -27.29 -0.22
N ASN A 60 11.39 -28.26 -0.03
CA ASN A 60 11.01 -29.67 -0.10
C ASN A 60 10.16 -30.07 1.14
N PRO A 61 9.27 -31.07 1.05
CA PRO A 61 8.44 -31.50 2.18
C PRO A 61 9.19 -32.01 3.43
N ARG A 62 10.49 -32.30 3.32
CA ARG A 62 11.35 -32.75 4.43
C ARG A 62 12.31 -31.66 4.91
N ASP A 63 12.20 -30.47 4.33
CA ASP A 63 12.99 -29.31 4.70
C ASP A 63 12.59 -28.84 6.12
N PRO A 64 13.55 -28.42 6.96
CA PRO A 64 13.22 -27.93 8.30
C PRO A 64 12.28 -26.71 8.31
N LEU A 65 12.19 -25.94 7.22
CA LEU A 65 11.23 -24.85 7.08
C LEU A 65 9.79 -25.33 6.84
N ALA A 66 9.60 -26.56 6.40
CA ALA A 66 8.29 -27.22 6.34
C ALA A 66 7.96 -27.85 7.71
N SER A 67 7.93 -27.03 8.76
CA SER A 67 7.70 -27.46 10.13
C SER A 67 6.76 -26.54 10.90
N GLU A 68 6.18 -27.07 11.98
CA GLU A 68 5.33 -26.32 12.91
C GLU A 68 6.18 -25.76 14.06
N GLY A 69 5.77 -24.61 14.61
CA GLY A 69 6.45 -23.99 15.76
C GLY A 69 7.75 -23.29 15.40
N ILE A 70 7.92 -22.86 14.14
CA ILE A 70 9.05 -22.01 13.72
C ILE A 70 8.93 -20.64 14.39
N SER A 71 10.06 -20.04 14.74
CA SER A 71 10.17 -18.62 15.09
C SER A 71 10.80 -17.85 13.95
N ILE A 72 10.24 -16.69 13.60
CA ILE A 72 10.78 -15.79 12.58
C ILE A 72 10.97 -14.38 13.14
N CYS A 73 12.05 -13.71 12.74
CA CYS A 73 12.26 -12.29 12.96
C CYS A 73 12.76 -11.61 11.68
N SER A 74 12.77 -10.28 11.67
CA SER A 74 13.41 -9.50 10.62
C SER A 74 14.60 -8.71 11.17
N ALA A 75 15.63 -8.52 10.35
CA ALA A 75 16.80 -7.72 10.67
C ALA A 75 17.18 -6.85 9.48
N LEU A 76 17.51 -5.58 9.75
CA LEU A 76 18.08 -4.66 8.78
C LEU A 76 19.61 -4.73 8.88
N ILE A 77 20.27 -5.24 7.84
CA ILE A 77 21.72 -5.45 7.82
C ILE A 77 22.27 -4.81 6.55
N HIS A 78 23.12 -3.79 6.69
CA HIS A 78 23.70 -3.03 5.57
C HIS A 78 22.66 -2.48 4.58
N GLY A 79 21.51 -2.02 5.07
CA GLY A 79 20.43 -1.47 4.23
C GLY A 79 19.50 -2.52 3.60
N ASP A 80 19.85 -3.79 3.68
CA ASP A 80 19.01 -4.91 3.22
C ASP A 80 18.20 -5.50 4.38
N ILE A 81 16.94 -5.84 4.12
CA ILE A 81 16.11 -6.56 5.10
C ILE A 81 16.26 -8.06 4.89
N PHE A 82 16.49 -8.77 5.98
CA PHE A 82 16.56 -10.22 6.04
C PHE A 82 15.49 -10.76 6.96
N LEU A 83 14.88 -11.87 6.57
CA LEU A 83 14.04 -12.69 7.44
C LEU A 83 14.89 -13.83 7.96
N ILE A 84 14.87 -14.04 9.27
CA ILE A 84 15.66 -15.05 9.96
C ILE A 84 14.69 -16.00 10.64
N ALA A 85 14.76 -17.28 10.30
CA ALA A 85 13.93 -18.33 10.88
C ALA A 85 14.79 -19.31 11.69
N PHE A 86 14.23 -19.78 12.81
CA PHE A 86 14.88 -20.71 13.73
C PHE A 86 13.86 -21.63 14.38
N GLY A 87 14.30 -22.82 14.76
CA GLY A 87 13.48 -23.78 15.48
C GLY A 87 12.61 -24.62 14.55
N GLY A 88 11.44 -25.03 15.07
CA GLY A 88 10.46 -25.84 14.38
C GLY A 88 10.53 -27.33 14.73
N TYR A 89 9.42 -28.02 14.46
CA TYR A 89 9.23 -29.45 14.68
C TYR A 89 8.51 -30.10 13.49
N SER A 90 9.17 -31.07 12.86
CA SER A 90 8.62 -31.88 11.76
C SER A 90 8.83 -33.38 12.03
N GLY A 91 8.57 -33.80 13.28
CA GLY A 91 8.96 -35.11 13.81
C GLY A 91 10.35 -35.14 14.46
N ARG A 92 11.15 -34.08 14.26
CA ARG A 92 12.40 -33.80 14.97
C ARG A 92 12.50 -32.30 15.23
N TYR A 93 13.09 -31.92 16.37
CA TYR A 93 13.42 -30.53 16.64
C TYR A 93 14.55 -30.08 15.72
N ASN A 94 14.44 -28.85 15.23
CA ASN A 94 15.45 -28.23 14.40
C ASN A 94 16.16 -27.08 15.15
N ASN A 95 17.47 -26.99 14.99
CA ASN A 95 18.32 -25.93 15.54
C ASN A 95 19.10 -25.17 14.46
N GLU A 96 18.80 -25.41 13.18
CA GLU A 96 19.37 -24.67 12.07
C GLU A 96 18.74 -23.27 11.96
N VAL A 97 19.54 -22.31 11.52
CA VAL A 97 19.11 -20.93 11.25
C VAL A 97 19.00 -20.75 9.75
N PHE A 98 17.84 -20.31 9.29
CA PHE A 98 17.58 -20.01 7.89
C PHE A 98 17.47 -18.51 7.68
N VAL A 99 18.00 -18.02 6.57
CA VAL A 99 17.98 -16.61 6.23
C VAL A 99 17.43 -16.44 4.82
N MET A 100 16.41 -15.59 4.67
CA MET A 100 15.86 -15.20 3.38
C MET A 100 15.97 -13.70 3.22
N ARG A 101 16.47 -13.24 2.07
CA ARG A 101 16.36 -11.84 1.66
C ARG A 101 15.12 -11.70 0.77
N PRO A 102 14.03 -11.06 1.23
CA PRO A 102 12.88 -10.82 0.38
C PRO A 102 13.28 -9.90 -0.76
N LYS A 103 13.04 -10.32 -2.01
CA LYS A 103 13.13 -9.39 -3.13
C LYS A 103 11.98 -8.39 -2.98
N LEU A 104 12.30 -7.12 -2.83
CA LEU A 104 11.30 -6.07 -2.96
C LEU A 104 10.75 -6.20 -4.38
N LYS A 105 9.49 -6.64 -4.53
CA LYS A 105 8.79 -6.39 -5.79
C LYS A 105 8.62 -4.88 -5.82
N ASP A 106 9.35 -4.22 -6.71
CA ASP A 106 9.17 -2.82 -7.04
C ASP A 106 7.73 -2.62 -7.55
N SER A 107 6.76 -2.57 -6.64
CA SER A 107 5.36 -2.33 -6.93
C SER A 107 5.08 -0.84 -7.22
N ILE A 108 6.12 -0.05 -7.51
CA ILE A 108 6.04 1.36 -7.87
C ILE A 108 6.69 1.60 -9.25
N ARG A 109 6.78 0.58 -10.11
CA ARG A 109 7.01 0.82 -11.55
C ARG A 109 5.75 0.46 -12.32
N PRO A 110 4.89 1.43 -12.70
CA PRO A 110 3.95 1.18 -13.78
C PRO A 110 4.78 0.75 -15.00
N LYS A 111 4.46 -0.43 -15.57
CA LYS A 111 5.09 -0.96 -16.77
C LYS A 111 4.94 0.04 -17.90
N ILE A 112 5.95 0.89 -18.10
CA ILE A 112 5.98 1.85 -19.19
C ILE A 112 7.32 1.63 -19.92
N TYR A 113 7.20 1.04 -21.12
CA TYR A 113 8.22 0.74 -22.14
C TYR A 113 9.16 -0.46 -21.94
N GLN A 114 8.69 -1.65 -22.29
CA GLN A 114 9.53 -2.62 -23.00
C GLN A 114 9.25 -2.47 -24.51
N SER A 115 10.03 -1.64 -25.20
CA SER A 115 10.06 -1.67 -26.67
C SER A 115 11.23 -2.55 -27.13
N PRO A 116 11.08 -3.32 -28.22
CA PRO A 116 12.17 -4.11 -28.81
C PRO A 116 13.44 -3.30 -29.14
N ALA A 117 13.30 -1.99 -29.35
CA ALA A 117 14.41 -1.08 -29.61
C ALA A 117 15.34 -0.90 -28.39
N ALA A 118 14.79 -0.90 -27.16
CA ALA A 118 15.59 -0.80 -25.94
C ALA A 118 16.40 -2.08 -25.66
N ALA A 119 15.85 -3.25 -26.00
CA ALA A 119 16.55 -4.53 -25.89
C ALA A 119 17.70 -4.65 -26.91
N ALA A 120 17.51 -4.14 -28.13
CA ALA A 120 18.57 -4.11 -29.16
C ALA A 120 19.71 -3.13 -28.82
N ALA A 121 19.40 -2.00 -28.17
CA ALA A 121 20.41 -1.06 -27.67
C ALA A 121 21.27 -1.69 -26.56
N ALA A 122 20.69 -2.46 -25.63
CA ALA A 122 21.45 -3.15 -24.60
C ALA A 122 22.37 -4.25 -25.17
N ALA A 123 21.91 -5.00 -26.17
CA ALA A 123 22.70 -6.05 -26.82
C ALA A 123 23.89 -5.50 -27.63
N SER A 124 23.73 -4.33 -28.28
CA SER A 124 24.81 -3.70 -29.06
C SER A 124 25.92 -3.13 -28.19
N VAL A 125 25.61 -2.65 -26.98
CA VAL A 125 26.62 -2.20 -26.02
C VAL A 125 27.46 -3.38 -25.51
N SER A 126 26.84 -4.53 -25.17
CA SER A 126 27.59 -5.72 -24.75
C SER A 126 28.51 -6.26 -25.84
N ALA A 127 28.11 -6.22 -27.11
CA ALA A 127 28.95 -6.63 -28.22
C ALA A 127 30.17 -5.70 -28.43
N ALA A 128 30.00 -4.39 -28.24
CA ALA A 128 31.10 -3.43 -28.37
C ALA A 128 32.18 -3.60 -27.28
N TYR A 129 31.78 -4.02 -26.07
CA TYR A 129 32.72 -4.29 -24.97
C TYR A 129 33.49 -5.60 -25.14
N SER A 130 32.96 -6.61 -25.84
CA SER A 130 33.68 -7.86 -26.13
C SER A 130 34.70 -7.74 -27.27
N LEU A 131 34.66 -6.67 -28.06
CA LEU A 131 35.56 -6.43 -29.20
C LEU A 131 36.81 -5.61 -28.85
N SER A 132 36.88 -5.00 -27.67
CA SER A 132 37.99 -4.13 -27.27
C SER A 132 39.12 -4.84 -26.49
N SER A 133 38.97 -6.14 -26.17
CA SER A 133 39.91 -6.92 -25.37
C SER A 133 40.74 -7.95 -26.14
N GLY A 134 40.95 -7.75 -27.45
CA GLY A 134 41.80 -8.61 -28.27
C GLY A 134 43.06 -7.91 -28.78
N LYS A 135 44.18 -8.00 -28.04
CA LYS A 135 45.52 -7.77 -28.62
C LYS A 135 46.54 -8.78 -28.08
N GLN A 136 47.03 -9.58 -29.02
CA GLN A 136 48.10 -10.56 -28.95
C GLN A 136 49.47 -9.90 -28.68
N LEU A 137 50.31 -10.53 -27.86
CA LEU A 137 51.76 -10.32 -27.84
C LEU A 137 52.45 -11.56 -27.26
N GLU A 138 53.14 -12.31 -28.12
CA GLU A 138 54.21 -13.23 -27.75
C GLU A 138 55.42 -12.44 -27.25
N THR A 139 56.22 -13.00 -26.33
CA THR A 139 57.71 -13.07 -26.41
C THR A 139 58.38 -13.49 -25.07
N ILE A 140 59.13 -14.60 -25.17
CA ILE A 140 60.38 -15.01 -24.50
C ILE A 140 60.38 -15.49 -23.03
N LYS A 141 60.86 -16.74 -22.89
CA LYS A 141 61.35 -17.39 -21.66
C LYS A 141 62.67 -16.76 -21.20
N VAL A 142 62.75 -16.39 -19.92
CA VAL A 142 64.01 -16.42 -19.15
C VAL A 142 63.66 -16.94 -17.74
N GLU A 143 64.33 -18.02 -17.34
CA GLU A 143 64.29 -18.55 -15.98
C GLU A 143 65.04 -17.61 -15.02
N GLN A 144 64.49 -17.33 -13.83
CA GLN A 144 65.16 -17.53 -12.53
C GLN A 144 64.33 -17.06 -11.31
N THR A 145 64.10 -18.03 -10.40
CA THR A 145 64.04 -17.95 -8.91
C THR A 145 62.88 -17.21 -8.20
N ASP A 146 61.99 -18.01 -7.59
CA ASP A 146 61.15 -17.87 -6.36
C ASP A 146 60.45 -16.55 -5.96
N THR A 147 60.62 -15.45 -6.70
CA THR A 147 59.96 -14.15 -6.47
C THR A 147 58.83 -13.88 -7.47
N ASP A 148 58.77 -14.65 -8.55
CA ASP A 148 57.82 -14.48 -9.66
C ASP A 148 56.40 -14.98 -9.31
N GLY A 149 56.30 -16.04 -8.49
CA GLY A 149 55.01 -16.57 -8.04
C GLY A 149 54.25 -15.61 -7.11
N GLN A 150 54.94 -14.89 -6.24
CA GLN A 150 54.34 -13.87 -5.38
C GLN A 150 53.90 -12.65 -6.18
N LYS A 151 54.68 -12.24 -7.18
CA LYS A 151 54.34 -11.13 -8.07
C LYS A 151 53.10 -11.42 -8.92
N GLY A 152 53.01 -12.60 -9.53
CA GLY A 152 51.82 -12.99 -10.30
C GLY A 152 50.55 -13.12 -9.46
N MET A 153 50.67 -13.61 -8.22
CA MET A 153 49.56 -13.69 -7.27
C MET A 153 49.08 -12.30 -6.83
N LEU A 154 50.01 -11.38 -6.55
CA LEU A 154 49.70 -9.99 -6.23
C LEU A 154 49.05 -9.25 -7.41
N GLU A 155 49.52 -9.47 -8.64
CA GLU A 155 48.92 -8.91 -9.85
C GLU A 155 47.49 -9.45 -10.07
N SER A 156 47.25 -10.74 -9.84
CA SER A 156 45.92 -11.34 -9.89
C SER A 156 44.98 -10.69 -8.86
N SER A 157 45.39 -10.61 -7.58
CA SER A 157 44.58 -9.94 -6.55
C SER A 157 44.35 -8.45 -6.85
N LEU A 158 45.31 -7.76 -7.46
CA LEU A 158 45.13 -6.36 -7.87
C LEU A 158 44.04 -6.23 -8.95
N THR A 159 43.99 -7.15 -9.92
CA THR A 159 42.96 -7.14 -10.96
C THR A 159 41.57 -7.47 -10.41
N GLU A 160 41.48 -8.40 -9.46
CA GLU A 160 40.25 -8.74 -8.76
C GLU A 160 39.72 -7.57 -7.93
N VAL A 161 40.57 -6.94 -7.12
CA VAL A 161 40.21 -5.74 -6.33
C VAL A 161 39.80 -4.57 -7.24
N ARG A 162 40.39 -4.43 -8.44
CA ARG A 162 39.97 -3.42 -9.42
C ARG A 162 38.58 -3.74 -9.99
N ALA A 163 38.29 -5.00 -10.29
CA ALA A 163 36.97 -5.43 -10.76
C ALA A 163 35.90 -5.21 -9.67
N GLU A 164 36.20 -5.55 -8.42
CA GLU A 164 35.33 -5.30 -7.28
C GLU A 164 35.07 -3.80 -7.06
N ASN A 165 36.10 -2.96 -7.12
CA ASN A 165 35.94 -1.51 -7.04
C ASN A 165 35.07 -0.96 -8.18
N SER A 166 35.20 -1.49 -9.39
CA SER A 166 34.33 -1.12 -10.50
C SER A 166 32.88 -1.53 -10.26
N MET A 167 32.65 -2.73 -9.69
CA MET A 167 31.30 -3.20 -9.34
C MET A 167 30.68 -2.36 -8.22
N LEU A 168 31.44 -2.05 -7.16
CA LEU A 168 30.99 -1.24 -6.04
C LEU A 168 30.64 0.17 -6.49
N LYS A 169 31.44 0.76 -7.39
CA LYS A 169 31.15 2.06 -7.98
C LYS A 169 29.81 2.06 -8.73
N GLY A 170 29.55 1.02 -9.53
CA GLY A 170 28.26 0.85 -10.20
C GLY A 170 27.09 0.75 -9.22
N LYS A 171 27.23 -0.04 -8.14
CA LYS A 171 26.21 -0.12 -7.08
C LYS A 171 25.97 1.22 -6.40
N ILE A 172 27.02 2.01 -6.16
CA ILE A 172 26.89 3.35 -5.59
C ILE A 172 26.08 4.24 -6.53
N ASP A 173 26.39 4.23 -7.84
CA ASP A 173 25.68 5.03 -8.83
C ASP A 173 24.19 4.62 -8.92
N ASP A 174 23.91 3.31 -8.92
CA ASP A 174 22.54 2.77 -8.89
C ASP A 174 21.80 3.22 -7.62
N THR A 175 22.41 3.08 -6.44
CA THR A 175 21.79 3.52 -5.17
C THR A 175 21.57 5.02 -5.10
N ASN A 176 22.47 5.83 -5.69
CA ASN A 176 22.30 7.27 -5.77
C ASN A 176 21.11 7.62 -6.68
N SER A 177 20.97 6.92 -7.81
CA SER A 177 19.82 7.13 -8.71
C SER A 177 18.49 6.81 -8.03
N THR A 178 18.40 5.70 -7.29
CA THR A 178 17.18 5.35 -6.55
C THR A 178 16.90 6.32 -5.41
N HIS A 179 17.94 6.81 -4.71
CA HIS A 179 17.78 7.86 -3.71
C HIS A 179 17.18 9.15 -4.28
N VAL A 180 17.61 9.55 -5.48
CA VAL A 180 17.06 10.74 -6.16
C VAL A 180 15.60 10.52 -6.57
N GLU A 181 15.23 9.33 -7.04
CA GLU A 181 13.85 8.98 -7.37
C GLU A 181 12.96 9.02 -6.11
N LEU A 182 13.37 8.37 -5.03
CA LEU A 182 12.64 8.35 -3.75
C LEU A 182 12.49 9.75 -3.14
N ALA A 183 13.51 10.61 -3.26
CA ALA A 183 13.44 11.99 -2.79
C ALA A 183 12.34 12.79 -3.52
N LYS A 184 12.18 12.60 -4.83
CA LYS A 184 11.12 13.24 -5.62
C LYS A 184 9.74 12.71 -5.24
N GLU A 185 9.62 11.40 -5.00
CA GLU A 185 8.36 10.81 -4.55
C GLU A 185 7.96 11.35 -3.16
N LEU A 186 8.93 11.48 -2.24
CA LEU A 186 8.70 12.06 -0.92
C LEU A 186 8.16 13.48 -1.02
N GLU A 187 8.75 14.32 -1.87
CA GLU A 187 8.31 15.69 -2.11
C GLU A 187 6.88 15.74 -2.69
N SER A 188 6.58 14.85 -3.64
CA SER A 188 5.23 14.72 -4.20
C SER A 188 4.20 14.31 -3.13
N VAL A 189 4.51 13.33 -2.28
CA VAL A 189 3.63 12.87 -1.20
C VAL A 189 3.43 13.97 -0.16
N GLN A 190 4.47 14.74 0.17
CA GLN A 190 4.34 15.90 1.05
C GLN A 190 3.40 16.96 0.47
N GLY A 191 3.49 17.23 -0.83
CA GLY A 191 2.57 18.13 -1.54
C GLY A 191 1.12 17.66 -1.47
N GLN A 192 0.88 16.36 -1.72
CA GLN A 192 -0.45 15.76 -1.60
C GLN A 192 -1.00 15.84 -0.17
N LEU A 193 -0.16 15.58 0.84
CA LEU A 193 -0.55 15.67 2.24
C LEU A 193 -0.98 17.10 2.63
N ILE A 194 -0.28 18.12 2.14
CA ILE A 194 -0.65 19.52 2.38
C ILE A 194 -2.01 19.83 1.75
N ALA A 195 -2.23 19.43 0.49
CA ALA A 195 -3.50 19.63 -0.20
C ALA A 195 -4.66 18.94 0.53
N GLU A 196 -4.45 17.70 1.00
CA GLU A 196 -5.47 16.93 1.70
C GLU A 196 -5.78 17.52 3.08
N ARG A 197 -4.77 18.03 3.80
CA ARG A 197 -4.98 18.77 5.06
C ARG A 197 -5.84 20.02 4.83
N SER A 198 -5.61 20.78 3.75
CA SER A 198 -6.45 21.93 3.40
C SER A 198 -7.88 21.49 3.04
N ARG A 199 -8.04 20.36 2.35
CA ARG A 199 -9.37 19.80 2.03
C ARG A 199 -10.13 19.39 3.29
N CYS A 200 -9.48 18.69 4.22
CA CYS A 200 -10.07 18.31 5.51
C CYS A 200 -10.50 19.54 6.30
N PHE A 201 -9.65 20.57 6.40
CA PHE A 201 -10.00 21.81 7.08
C PHE A 201 -11.25 22.49 6.48
N SER A 202 -11.38 22.50 5.15
CA SER A 202 -12.58 23.02 4.50
C SER A 202 -13.84 22.20 4.80
N LEU A 203 -13.71 20.87 4.86
CA LEU A 203 -14.83 19.99 5.18
C LEU A 203 -15.26 20.13 6.65
N GLU A 204 -14.30 20.25 7.57
CA GLU A 204 -14.56 20.53 8.99
C GLU A 204 -15.34 21.85 9.14
N ALA A 205 -14.93 22.91 8.44
CA ALA A 205 -15.65 24.18 8.45
C ALA A 205 -17.09 24.06 7.91
N GLN A 206 -17.32 23.22 6.89
CA GLN A 206 -18.67 22.95 6.38
C GLN A 206 -19.52 22.16 7.39
N ILE A 207 -18.93 21.17 8.06
CA ILE A 207 -19.62 20.39 9.09
C ILE A 207 -20.09 21.30 10.22
N VAL A 208 -19.23 22.20 10.71
CA VAL A 208 -19.60 23.17 11.75
C VAL A 208 -20.73 24.10 11.31
N ARG A 209 -20.72 24.55 10.04
CA ARG A 209 -21.84 25.35 9.49
C ARG A 209 -23.15 24.56 9.47
N PHE A 210 -23.13 23.32 9.02
CA PHE A 210 -24.34 22.48 8.99
C PHE A 210 -24.85 22.17 10.39
N GLN A 211 -23.96 21.93 11.35
CA GLN A 211 -24.33 21.75 12.76
C GLN A 211 -25.04 22.99 13.31
N GLY A 212 -24.51 24.20 13.05
CA GLY A 212 -25.19 25.44 13.46
C GLY A 212 -26.56 25.63 12.81
N MET A 213 -26.72 25.27 11.53
CA MET A 213 -28.04 25.31 10.87
C MET A 213 -29.04 24.33 11.50
N LEU A 214 -28.57 23.13 11.88
CA LEU A 214 -29.39 22.12 12.56
C LEU A 214 -29.83 22.59 13.95
N GLU A 215 -28.98 23.32 14.68
CA GLU A 215 -29.35 23.89 15.99
C GLU A 215 -30.46 24.96 15.88
N HIS A 216 -30.52 25.70 14.78
CA HIS A 216 -31.55 26.73 14.55
C HIS A 216 -32.88 26.19 14.01
N LEU A 217 -32.90 24.97 13.47
CA LEU A 217 -34.09 24.36 12.85
C LEU A 217 -35.33 24.31 13.78
N PRO A 218 -35.23 23.91 15.05
CA PRO A 218 -36.39 23.87 15.96
C PRO A 218 -37.04 25.23 16.17
N ALA A 219 -36.25 26.31 16.21
CA ALA A 219 -36.79 27.66 16.35
C ALA A 219 -37.62 28.06 15.12
N VAL A 220 -37.10 27.79 13.93
CA VAL A 220 -37.82 28.04 12.66
C VAL A 220 -39.10 27.19 12.57
N GLU A 221 -39.06 25.95 13.03
CA GLU A 221 -40.25 25.10 13.09
C GLU A 221 -41.33 25.66 14.02
N THR A 222 -40.95 26.21 15.18
CA THR A 222 -41.91 26.83 16.09
C THR A 222 -42.54 28.09 15.51
N GLU A 223 -41.76 28.91 14.80
CA GLU A 223 -42.25 30.13 14.14
C GLU A 223 -43.18 29.79 12.95
N LEU A 224 -42.87 28.73 12.20
CA LEU A 224 -43.78 28.24 11.16
C LEU A 224 -45.10 27.71 11.72
N LYS A 225 -45.07 27.05 12.89
CA LYS A 225 -46.30 26.60 13.56
C LYS A 225 -47.16 27.78 13.99
N SER A 226 -46.58 28.79 14.63
CA SER A 226 -47.33 29.98 15.06
C SER A 226 -47.92 30.76 13.87
N LEU A 227 -47.17 30.90 12.77
CA LEU A 227 -47.67 31.53 11.55
C LEU A 227 -48.82 30.73 10.91
N ARG A 228 -48.78 29.39 10.95
CA ARG A 228 -49.89 28.56 10.46
C ARG A 228 -51.15 28.72 11.30
N GLU A 229 -51.01 28.80 12.63
CA GLU A 229 -52.13 29.05 13.54
C GLU A 229 -52.75 30.43 13.31
N GLN A 230 -51.91 31.47 13.16
CA GLN A 230 -52.38 32.82 12.82
C GLN A 230 -53.08 32.87 11.47
N LYS A 231 -52.55 32.18 10.46
CA LYS A 231 -53.18 32.09 9.14
C LYS A 231 -54.55 31.42 9.24
N SER A 232 -54.66 30.30 9.95
CA SER A 232 -55.92 29.57 10.12
C SER A 232 -56.97 30.40 10.86
N SER A 233 -56.58 31.16 11.89
CA SER A 233 -57.53 32.01 12.61
C SER A 233 -57.99 33.21 11.78
N PHE A 234 -57.10 33.76 10.96
CA PHE A 234 -57.45 34.81 10.00
C PHE A 234 -58.42 34.30 8.92
N GLU A 235 -58.17 33.13 8.34
CA GLU A 235 -59.08 32.51 7.35
C GLU A 235 -60.47 32.25 7.95
N GLN A 236 -60.56 31.74 9.17
CA GLN A 236 -61.83 31.57 9.89
C GLN A 236 -62.56 32.91 10.12
N ALA A 237 -61.85 33.95 10.54
CA ALA A 237 -62.44 35.27 10.76
C ALA A 237 -63.00 35.88 9.46
N VAL A 238 -62.34 35.63 8.33
CA VAL A 238 -62.81 36.05 7.00
C VAL A 238 -64.07 35.28 6.60
N GLU A 239 -64.12 33.95 6.78
CA GLU A 239 -65.32 33.15 6.51
C GLU A 239 -66.51 33.54 7.41
N GLU A 240 -66.28 33.81 8.70
CA GLU A 240 -67.32 34.30 9.61
C GLU A 240 -67.83 35.69 9.20
N HIS A 241 -66.94 36.57 8.74
CA HIS A 241 -67.32 37.88 8.23
C HIS A 241 -68.17 37.76 6.96
N ASP A 242 -67.77 36.93 6.00
CA ASP A 242 -68.50 36.72 4.74
C ASP A 242 -69.88 36.10 4.98
N THR A 243 -69.98 35.10 5.88
CA THR A 243 -71.28 34.53 6.27
C THR A 243 -72.17 35.53 7.00
N ARG A 244 -71.60 36.43 7.80
CA ARG A 244 -72.35 37.52 8.46
C ARG A 244 -72.88 38.54 7.45
N VAL A 245 -72.08 38.92 6.46
CA VAL A 245 -72.49 39.83 5.37
C VAL A 245 -73.61 39.20 4.54
N GLN A 246 -73.54 37.92 4.20
CA GLN A 246 -74.62 37.20 3.51
C GLN A 246 -75.92 37.07 4.32
N ARG A 247 -75.83 36.86 5.64
CA ARG A 247 -76.99 36.84 6.53
C ARG A 247 -77.65 38.21 6.67
N GLN A 248 -76.87 39.29 6.71
CA GLN A 248 -77.43 40.65 6.73
C GLN A 248 -78.06 41.04 5.39
N ALA A 249 -77.49 40.59 4.25
CA ALA A 249 -78.08 40.81 2.94
C ALA A 249 -79.38 40.01 2.71
N SER A 250 -79.51 38.81 3.30
CA SER A 250 -80.74 37.98 3.20
C SER A 250 -81.81 38.31 4.26
N GLY A 251 -81.44 38.94 5.38
CA GLY A 251 -82.37 39.38 6.43
C GLY A 251 -83.06 40.73 6.17
N GLY A 252 -82.64 41.49 5.15
CA GLY A 252 -83.13 42.85 4.89
C GLY A 252 -84.32 42.99 3.93
N VAL A 253 -84.86 41.89 3.38
CA VAL A 253 -85.78 41.97 2.22
C VAL A 253 -87.27 41.74 2.55
N TRP A 254 -87.66 41.46 3.80
CA TRP A 254 -89.06 41.14 4.13
C TRP A 254 -89.77 42.07 5.12
N GLN A 255 -89.32 43.32 5.30
CA GLN A 255 -89.88 44.20 6.34
C GLN A 255 -90.51 45.50 5.83
N TRP A 256 -91.11 45.48 4.65
CA TRP A 256 -92.07 46.49 4.21
C TRP A 256 -93.17 45.78 3.43
N PHE A 257 -94.40 45.75 3.98
CA PHE A 257 -95.72 45.52 3.36
C PHE A 257 -96.67 44.83 4.35
N SER A 258 -96.87 45.47 5.51
CA SER A 258 -98.10 45.40 6.28
C SER A 258 -98.59 46.83 6.46
N GLY A 259 -99.79 47.16 5.98
CA GLY A 259 -100.44 48.44 6.28
C GLY A 259 -101.45 48.91 5.24
N GLU A 260 -102.73 48.70 5.59
CA GLU A 260 -104.00 49.23 5.06
C GLU A 260 -104.58 48.67 3.75
#